data_AF-A0A936TBV6-F1
#
_entry.id   AF-A0A936TBV6-F1
#
_cell.length_a   1.000
_cell.length_b   1.000
_cell.length_c   1.000
_cell.angle_alpha   90.00
_cell.angle_beta   90.00
_cell.angle_gamma   90.00
#
_symmetry.space_group_name_H-M   'P 1'
#
loop_
_entity.id
_entity.type
_entity.pdbx_description
1 polymer ?
#
loop_
_entity_poly.entity_id
_entity_poly.type
_entity_poly.pdbx_seq_one_letter_code
_entity_poly.pdbx_strand_id
1 'polypeptide(L)'
;MVATTFITPSGSSVVDAAWDGDSLQLKVAALADATGWTLKEEGLCRGDLCVPDSVGLGTEGSVDVTALAVALDAPIIVDPEVPAVVLGERRSQRALALMHAQLPPFELPDLDGDPMPSSTWANKKKVLVVFASW
;
A
#
# COMPACT_ATOMS: atom_id res chain seq x y z
N MET A 1 14.94 19.39 -2.49
CA MET A 1 13.96 18.39 -2.93
C MET A 1 14.73 17.21 -3.47
N VAL A 2 14.25 16.00 -3.21
CA VAL A 2 14.89 14.74 -3.58
C VAL A 2 13.90 13.94 -4.41
N ALA A 3 14.35 13.43 -5.55
CA ALA A 3 13.57 12.49 -6.35
C ALA A 3 13.31 11.23 -5.53
N THR A 4 12.05 11.00 -5.19
CA THR A 4 11.59 9.99 -4.26
C THR A 4 10.69 9.00 -4.96
N THR A 5 10.96 7.71 -4.81
CA THR A 5 10.14 6.65 -5.41
C THR A 5 8.96 6.33 -4.52
N PHE A 6 7.74 6.48 -5.02
CA PHE A 6 6.55 6.01 -4.34
C PHE A 6 6.12 4.67 -4.92
N ILE A 7 5.80 3.72 -4.05
CA ILE A 7 5.29 2.39 -4.40
C ILE A 7 3.92 2.24 -3.73
N THR A 8 2.91 2.00 -4.56
CA THR A 8 1.51 1.86 -4.16
C THR A 8 0.92 0.56 -4.74
N PRO A 9 -0.27 0.11 -4.30
CA PRO A 9 -0.93 -1.03 -4.91
C PRO A 9 -1.21 -0.86 -6.41
N SER A 10 -1.33 0.40 -6.87
CA SER A 10 -1.57 0.75 -8.27
C SER A 10 -0.30 0.84 -9.13
N GLY A 11 0.89 0.75 -8.54
CA GLY A 11 2.17 0.87 -9.24
C GLY A 11 3.15 1.79 -8.53
N SER A 12 4.22 2.16 -9.24
CA SER A 12 5.24 3.08 -8.73
C SER A 12 5.35 4.35 -9.55
N SER A 13 5.75 5.44 -8.89
CA SER A 13 6.02 6.74 -9.50
C SER A 13 7.22 7.40 -8.83
N VAL A 14 7.81 8.39 -9.50
CA VAL A 14 8.92 9.18 -8.95
C VAL A 14 8.48 10.64 -8.90
N VAL A 15 8.57 11.23 -7.72
CA VAL A 15 8.17 12.63 -7.48
C VAL A 15 9.23 13.34 -6.64
N ASP A 16 9.31 14.67 -6.80
CA ASP A 16 10.15 15.48 -5.93
C ASP A 16 9.49 15.68 -4.56
N ALA A 17 10.19 15.31 -3.50
CA ALA A 17 9.73 15.48 -2.13
C ALA A 17 10.77 16.18 -1.25
N ALA A 18 10.31 16.79 -0.15
CA ALA A 18 11.18 17.42 0.84
C ALA A 18 11.33 16.48 2.03
N TRP A 19 12.58 16.17 2.38
CA TRP A 19 12.94 15.29 3.48
C TRP A 19 13.52 16.11 4.64
N ASP A 20 13.09 15.79 5.85
CA ASP A 20 13.69 16.25 7.10
C ASP A 20 13.82 15.06 8.06
N GLY A 21 15.02 14.46 8.08
CA GLY A 21 15.26 13.17 8.72
C GLY A 21 14.34 12.07 8.15
N ASP A 22 13.54 11.46 9.02
CA ASP A 22 12.56 10.43 8.65
C ASP A 22 11.20 11.02 8.22
N SER A 23 11.03 12.34 8.29
CA SER A 23 9.79 13.00 7.87
C SER A 23 9.84 13.38 6.39
N LEU A 24 8.74 13.11 5.71
CA LEU A 24 8.58 13.35 4.28
C LEU A 24 7.41 14.29 4.03
N GLN A 25 7.71 15.44 3.46
CA GLN A 25 6.73 16.44 3.03
C GLN A 25 6.57 16.38 1.52
N LEU A 26 5.34 16.12 1.08
CA LEU A 26 4.95 16.11 -0.32
C LEU A 26 4.07 17.31 -0.63
N LYS A 27 4.33 18.03 -1.73
CA LYS A 27 3.42 19.10 -2.15
C LYS A 27 2.06 18.51 -2.49
N VAL A 28 0.98 19.21 -2.14
CA VAL A 28 -0.40 18.76 -2.46
C VAL A 28 -0.57 18.48 -3.95
N ALA A 29 0.07 19.28 -4.81
CA ALA A 29 0.05 19.10 -6.27
C ALA A 29 0.66 17.78 -6.75
N ALA A 30 1.61 17.19 -5.99
CA ALA A 30 2.26 15.92 -6.32
C ALA A 30 1.59 14.71 -5.65
N LEU A 31 0.59 14.93 -4.78
CA LEU A 31 -0.07 13.88 -4.02
C LEU A 31 -0.76 12.84 -4.92
N ALA A 32 -1.45 13.32 -5.96
CA ALA A 32 -2.16 12.48 -6.91
C ALA A 32 -1.19 11.58 -7.68
N ASP A 33 -0.09 12.14 -8.17
CA ASP A 33 0.91 11.40 -8.94
C ASP A 33 1.69 10.39 -8.07
N ALA A 34 1.92 10.75 -6.81
CA ALA A 34 2.66 9.90 -5.86
C ALA A 34 1.81 8.74 -5.31
N THR A 35 0.53 8.99 -5.03
CA THR A 35 -0.29 8.07 -4.21
C THR A 35 -1.61 7.64 -4.84
N GLY A 36 -2.04 8.32 -5.90
CA GLY A 36 -3.39 8.22 -6.46
C GLY A 36 -4.48 8.92 -5.64
N TRP A 37 -4.13 9.54 -4.52
CA TRP A 37 -5.06 10.30 -3.67
C TRP A 37 -4.98 11.80 -3.97
N THR A 38 -6.13 12.45 -3.92
CA THR A 38 -6.27 13.90 -4.05
C THR A 38 -6.87 14.46 -2.76
N LEU A 39 -6.34 15.56 -2.27
CA LEU A 39 -6.95 16.30 -1.17
C LEU A 39 -8.04 17.24 -1.73
N LYS A 40 -9.27 17.10 -1.23
CA LYS A 40 -10.44 17.93 -1.55
C LYS A 40 -11.08 18.46 -0.26
N GLU A 41 -12.11 19.29 -0.40
CA GLU A 41 -12.84 19.86 0.75
C GLU A 41 -13.47 18.78 1.65
N GLU A 42 -14.00 17.71 1.05
CA GLU A 42 -14.59 16.57 1.76
C GLU A 42 -13.54 15.60 2.37
N GLY A 43 -12.25 15.76 2.03
CA GLY A 43 -11.14 14.96 2.53
C GLY A 43 -10.25 14.37 1.43
N LEU A 44 -9.62 13.23 1.74
CA LEU A 44 -8.74 12.50 0.82
C LEU A 44 -9.55 11.58 -0.08
N CYS A 45 -9.50 11.81 -1.38
CA CYS A 45 -10.30 11.07 -2.36
C CYS A 45 -9.45 10.31 -3.38
N ARG A 46 -9.92 9.12 -3.77
CA ARG A 46 -9.38 8.31 -4.88
C ARG A 46 -10.55 7.69 -5.65
N GLY A 47 -10.86 8.23 -6.82
CA GLY A 47 -12.10 7.91 -7.53
C GLY A 47 -13.33 8.36 -6.73
N ASP A 48 -14.33 7.48 -6.57
CA ASP A 48 -15.56 7.76 -5.81
C ASP A 48 -15.41 7.59 -4.29
N LEU A 49 -14.24 7.15 -3.84
CA LEU A 49 -13.94 6.86 -2.45
C LEU A 49 -13.27 8.07 -1.81
N CYS A 50 -13.92 8.65 -0.80
CA CYS A 50 -13.36 9.73 0.00
C CYS A 50 -13.26 9.34 1.48
N VAL A 51 -12.15 9.70 2.11
CA VAL A 51 -11.86 9.54 3.54
C VAL A 51 -11.79 10.93 4.15
N PRO A 52 -12.61 11.25 5.18
CA PRO A 52 -12.53 12.54 5.85
C PRO A 52 -11.12 12.83 6.36
N ASP A 53 -10.64 14.04 6.12
CA ASP A 53 -9.35 14.48 6.65
C ASP A 53 -9.50 14.91 8.12
N SER A 54 -9.28 13.96 9.02
CA SER A 54 -9.42 14.17 10.47
C SER A 54 -8.21 14.85 11.12
N VAL A 55 -7.11 15.03 10.37
CA VAL A 55 -5.84 15.56 10.90
C VAL A 55 -5.44 16.90 10.28
N GLY A 56 -6.21 17.40 9.31
CA GLY A 56 -6.01 18.73 8.71
C GLY A 56 -4.75 18.80 7.84
N LEU A 57 -4.61 17.85 6.93
CA LEU A 57 -3.51 17.78 5.98
C LEU A 57 -3.56 18.95 4.99
N GLY A 58 -2.39 19.36 4.47
CA GLY A 58 -2.34 20.28 3.34
C GLY A 58 -2.57 21.76 3.68
N THR A 59 -2.72 22.12 4.96
CA THR A 59 -2.96 23.51 5.41
C THR A 59 -1.87 24.49 4.98
N GLU A 60 -0.64 24.01 4.74
CA GLU A 60 0.49 24.81 4.22
C GLU A 60 0.89 24.44 2.77
N GLY A 61 0.02 23.76 2.03
CA GLY A 61 0.29 23.33 0.65
C GLY A 61 1.22 22.11 0.54
N SER A 62 1.63 21.53 1.66
CA SER A 62 2.30 20.24 1.76
C SER A 62 1.56 19.29 2.69
N VAL A 63 1.76 18.00 2.44
CA VAL A 63 1.18 16.89 3.18
C VAL A 63 2.32 16.06 3.74
N ASP A 64 2.28 15.83 5.05
CA ASP A 64 3.12 14.82 5.69
C ASP A 64 2.64 13.43 5.26
N VAL A 65 3.51 12.67 4.62
CA VAL A 65 3.16 11.37 4.03
C VAL A 65 2.86 10.30 5.10
N THR A 66 3.45 10.42 6.28
CA THR A 66 3.13 9.54 7.42
C THR A 66 1.77 9.89 8.01
N ALA A 67 1.46 11.18 8.18
CA ALA A 67 0.14 11.61 8.63
C ALA A 67 -0.97 11.23 7.63
N LEU A 68 -0.68 11.33 6.33
CA LEU A 68 -1.54 10.81 5.26
C LEU A 68 -1.84 9.32 5.44
N ALA A 69 -0.81 8.50 5.67
CA ALA A 69 -0.99 7.05 5.86
C ALA A 69 -1.87 6.73 7.08
N VAL A 70 -1.70 7.48 8.18
CA VAL A 70 -2.55 7.37 9.37
C VAL A 70 -4.01 7.73 9.05
N ALA A 71 -4.25 8.85 8.37
CA ALA A 71 -5.59 9.29 7.98
C ALA A 71 -6.30 8.26 7.09
N LEU A 72 -5.55 7.60 6.19
CA LEU A 72 -6.08 6.56 5.30
C LEU A 72 -6.23 5.18 5.96
N ASP A 73 -5.74 4.99 7.19
CA ASP A 73 -5.53 3.67 7.80
C ASP A 73 -4.80 2.70 6.85
N ALA A 74 -3.71 3.20 6.27
CA ALA A 74 -2.85 2.49 5.33
C ALA A 74 -1.48 2.20 5.96
N PRO A 75 -0.91 0.99 5.75
CA PRO A 75 0.44 0.71 6.19
C PRO A 75 1.44 1.51 5.34
N ILE A 76 2.49 2.01 5.97
CA ILE A 76 3.55 2.77 5.31
C ILE A 76 4.94 2.29 5.75
N ILE A 77 5.88 2.30 4.81
CA ILE A 77 7.32 2.22 5.05
C ILE A 77 7.95 3.44 4.38
N VAL A 78 8.80 4.16 5.11
CA VAL A 78 9.60 5.28 4.60
C VAL A 78 11.05 4.88 4.78
N ASP A 79 11.83 4.95 3.71
CA ASP A 79 13.27 4.69 3.72
C ASP A 79 14.00 5.96 3.26
N PRO A 80 14.69 6.67 4.16
CA PRO A 80 15.47 7.85 3.79
C PRO A 80 16.85 7.50 3.18
N GLU A 81 17.39 6.30 3.43
CA GLU A 81 18.66 5.86 2.84
C GLU A 81 18.50 5.49 1.37
N VAL A 82 17.36 4.87 1.04
CA VAL A 82 16.89 4.63 -0.33
C VAL A 82 15.64 5.46 -0.51
N PRO A 83 15.70 6.72 -1.03
CA PRO A 83 14.61 7.70 -1.00
C PRO A 83 13.34 7.16 -1.66
N ALA A 84 12.57 6.44 -0.85
CA ALA A 84 11.47 5.60 -1.29
C ALA A 84 10.43 5.48 -0.18
N VAL A 85 9.19 5.41 -0.62
CA VAL A 85 8.03 5.22 0.22
C VAL A 85 7.20 4.09 -0.33
N VAL A 86 6.80 3.17 0.54
CA VAL A 86 5.80 2.15 0.24
C VAL A 86 4.55 2.50 1.00
N LEU A 87 3.49 2.90 0.30
CA LEU A 87 2.17 3.11 0.86
C LEU A 87 1.28 1.95 0.44
N GLY A 88 0.90 1.08 1.37
CA GLY A 88 0.06 -0.07 1.07
C GLY A 88 -1.42 0.28 0.98
N GLU A 89 -2.22 -0.74 0.64
CA GLU A 89 -3.69 -0.59 0.58
C GLU A 89 -4.27 -0.41 1.99
N ARG A 90 -5.38 0.34 2.08
CA ARG A 90 -6.08 0.59 3.35
C ARG A 90 -6.46 -0.74 4.01
N ARG A 91 -6.35 -0.83 5.33
CA ARG A 91 -6.58 -2.09 6.07
C ARG A 91 -7.97 -2.66 5.83
N SER A 92 -9.00 -1.82 5.79
CA SER A 92 -10.39 -2.22 5.50
C SER A 92 -10.54 -2.84 4.12
N GLN A 93 -9.93 -2.25 3.10
CA GLN A 93 -9.97 -2.74 1.72
C GLN A 93 -9.17 -4.04 1.56
N ARG A 94 -8.00 -4.13 2.22
CA ARG A 94 -7.27 -5.40 2.34
C ARG A 94 -8.09 -6.49 3.04
N ALA A 95 -8.80 -6.15 4.13
CA ALA A 95 -9.64 -7.10 4.85
C ALA A 95 -10.79 -7.63 3.98
N LEU A 96 -11.48 -6.74 3.26
CA LEU A 96 -12.52 -7.12 2.31
C LEU A 96 -11.99 -8.03 1.20
N ALA A 97 -10.83 -7.70 0.63
CA ALA A 97 -10.19 -8.54 -0.37
C ALA A 97 -9.88 -9.95 0.17
N LEU A 98 -9.41 -10.06 1.41
CA LEU A 98 -9.14 -11.36 2.06
C LEU A 98 -10.42 -12.15 2.38
N MET A 99 -11.52 -11.48 2.77
CA MET A 99 -12.80 -12.16 3.05
C MET A 99 -13.40 -12.81 1.80
N HIS A 100 -13.17 -12.23 0.63
CA HIS A 100 -13.67 -12.73 -0.65
C HIS A 100 -12.62 -13.46 -1.49
N ALA A 101 -11.38 -13.59 -0.97
CA ALA A 101 -10.30 -14.24 -1.70
C ALA A 101 -10.64 -15.71 -1.96
N GLN A 102 -10.73 -16.06 -3.24
CA GLN A 102 -10.72 -17.45 -3.68
C GLN A 102 -9.30 -17.82 -4.07
N LEU A 103 -8.82 -18.92 -3.52
CA LEU A 103 -7.55 -19.51 -3.92
C LEU A 103 -7.67 -19.93 -5.39
N PRO A 104 -6.90 -19.35 -6.33
CA PRO A 104 -6.92 -19.80 -7.70
C PRO A 104 -6.44 -21.26 -7.79
N PRO A 105 -6.85 -22.01 -8.83
CA PRO A 105 -6.28 -23.33 -9.06
C PRO A 105 -4.77 -23.21 -9.26
N PHE A 106 -4.00 -24.05 -8.57
CA PHE A 106 -2.55 -24.15 -8.70
C PHE A 106 -2.11 -25.58 -8.44
N GLU A 107 -0.87 -25.89 -8.78
CA GLU A 107 -0.23 -27.17 -8.50
C GLU A 107 1.10 -26.90 -7.78
N LEU A 108 1.34 -27.61 -6.67
CA LEU A 108 2.64 -27.58 -5.97
C LEU A 108 3.16 -29.01 -5.85
N PRO A 109 4.47 -29.24 -5.96
CA PRO A 109 5.04 -30.53 -5.64
C PRO A 109 4.89 -30.82 -4.14
N ASP A 110 4.71 -32.09 -3.79
CA ASP A 110 4.89 -32.54 -2.41
C ASP A 110 6.37 -32.75 -2.05
N LEU A 111 6.65 -33.39 -0.91
CA LEU A 111 8.01 -33.63 -0.42
C LEU A 111 8.81 -34.60 -1.30
N ASP A 112 8.12 -35.48 -2.05
CA ASP A 112 8.73 -36.44 -2.96
C ASP A 112 8.86 -35.86 -4.38
N GLY A 113 8.34 -34.64 -4.60
CA GLY A 113 8.36 -33.94 -5.88
C GLY A 113 7.15 -34.23 -6.76
N ASP A 114 6.17 -34.99 -6.25
CA ASP A 114 4.99 -35.37 -7.02
C ASP A 114 4.01 -34.19 -7.11
N PRO A 115 3.42 -33.93 -8.30
CA PRO A 115 2.50 -32.82 -8.49
C PRO A 115 1.21 -33.01 -7.68
N MET A 116 0.90 -32.04 -6.83
CA MET A 116 -0.31 -32.02 -6.01
C MET A 116 -1.19 -30.80 -6.39
N PRO A 117 -2.27 -31.02 -7.17
CA PRO A 117 -3.22 -29.98 -7.53
C PRO A 117 -3.97 -29.44 -6.30
N SER A 118 -4.33 -28.15 -6.32
CA SER A 118 -5.03 -27.52 -5.20
C SER A 118 -6.43 -28.08 -4.93
N SER A 119 -7.03 -28.73 -5.92
CA SER A 119 -8.28 -29.48 -5.79
C SER A 119 -8.18 -30.66 -4.81
N THR A 120 -7.00 -31.27 -4.66
CA THR A 120 -6.79 -32.40 -3.73
C THR A 120 -7.01 -31.99 -2.28
N TRP A 121 -6.87 -30.70 -1.97
CA TRP A 121 -7.12 -30.17 -0.64
C TRP A 121 -8.55 -29.66 -0.44
N ALA A 122 -9.47 -29.76 -1.41
CA ALA A 122 -10.83 -29.22 -1.30
C ALA A 122 -11.54 -29.58 0.02
N ASN A 123 -12.44 -28.69 0.48
CA ASN A 123 -13.28 -28.87 1.68
C ASN A 123 -12.57 -28.99 3.04
N LYS A 124 -11.28 -28.66 3.14
CA LYS A 124 -10.55 -28.52 4.42
C LYS A 124 -10.17 -27.05 4.72
N LYS A 125 -9.86 -26.70 5.96
CA LYS A 125 -9.10 -25.47 6.27
C LYS A 125 -7.62 -25.75 5.99
N LYS A 126 -6.90 -24.82 5.34
CA LYS A 126 -5.49 -24.99 4.99
C LYS A 126 -4.70 -23.75 5.36
N VAL A 127 -3.42 -23.95 5.59
CA VAL A 127 -2.42 -22.89 5.75
C VAL A 127 -1.31 -23.20 4.76
N LEU A 128 -0.99 -22.24 3.89
CA LEU A 128 0.19 -22.29 3.04
C LEU A 128 1.29 -21.49 3.74
N VAL A 129 2.42 -22.14 4.02
CA VAL A 129 3.60 -21.50 4.60
C VAL A 129 4.65 -21.39 3.49
N VAL A 130 5.04 -20.16 3.16
CA VAL A 130 6.09 -19.88 2.18
C VAL A 130 7.29 -19.33 2.93
N PHE A 131 8.46 -19.92 2.71
CA PHE A 131 9.72 -19.51 3.32
C PHE A 131 10.87 -19.69 2.32
N ALA A 132 11.99 -19.02 2.58
CA ALA A 132 13.24 -19.24 1.88
C ALA A 132 14.33 -19.50 2.92
N SER A 133 15.18 -20.49 2.67
CA SER A 133 16.44 -20.62 3.39
C SER A 133 17.42 -19.60 2.79
N TRP A 134 17.80 -18.64 3.63
CA TRP A 134 18.81 -17.61 3.41
C TRP A 134 20.00 -18.06 2.56
#